data_AF-A0A2N1R3T7-F1
#
_entry.id   AF-A0A2N1R3T7-F1
#
_cell.length_a   1.000
_cell.length_b   1.000
_cell.length_c   1.000
_cell.angle_alpha   90.00
_cell.angle_beta   90.00
_cell.angle_gamma   90.00
#
_symmetry.space_group_name_H-M   'P 1'
#
loop_
_entity.id
_entity.type
_entity.pdbx_description
1 polymer ?
#
loop_
_entity_poly.entity_id
_entity_poly.type
_entity_poly.pdbx_seq_one_letter_code
_entity_poly.pdbx_strand_id
1 'polypeptide(L)'
;MAKIKYVYFFGDGKAEGDAKMKEVLGGKGANLAEMTNLGIPVPPGFTVSTDVCAAFYENKHKYPDGLEAEVAEHLARLEKSMGKKLGDPVDPLLVSVRSGAAQS
;
A
#
# COMPACT_ATOMS: atom_id res chain seq x y z
N MET A 1 8.73 -6.36 -21.25
CA MET A 1 8.72 -5.15 -20.41
C MET A 1 8.67 -5.61 -18.96
N ALA A 2 9.47 -5.02 -18.07
CA ALA A 2 9.45 -5.39 -16.66
C ALA A 2 8.06 -5.07 -16.07
N LYS A 3 7.51 -6.00 -15.28
CA LYS A 3 6.21 -5.81 -14.61
C LYS A 3 6.37 -4.69 -13.58
N ILE A 4 5.67 -3.57 -13.76
CA ILE A 4 5.64 -2.48 -12.78
C ILE A 4 4.87 -2.98 -11.57
N LYS A 5 5.44 -2.77 -10.37
CA LYS A 5 4.80 -3.10 -9.10
C LYS A 5 4.05 -1.87 -8.61
N TYR A 6 2.77 -2.02 -8.28
CA TYR A 6 1.89 -0.90 -7.94
C TYR A 6 1.61 -0.79 -6.44
N VAL A 7 1.69 -1.88 -5.69
CA VAL A 7 1.27 -1.94 -4.29
C VAL A 7 2.41 -2.47 -3.44
N TYR A 8 2.70 -1.80 -2.32
CA TYR A 8 3.82 -2.10 -1.44
C TYR A 8 3.32 -2.32 -0.01
N PHE A 9 3.47 -3.54 0.50
CA PHE A 9 3.06 -3.90 1.85
C PHE A 9 4.02 -3.39 2.93
N PHE A 10 3.49 -3.08 4.11
CA PHE A 10 4.23 -2.90 5.35
C PHE A 10 3.45 -3.54 6.50
N GLY A 11 4.12 -4.30 7.37
CA GLY A 11 3.50 -4.95 8.52
C GLY A 11 4.32 -6.17 8.95
N ASP A 12 3.92 -6.82 10.04
CA ASP A 12 4.55 -8.08 10.49
C ASP A 12 6.09 -8.00 10.65
N GLY A 13 6.62 -6.82 10.98
CA GLY A 13 8.06 -6.57 11.13
C GLY A 13 8.86 -6.46 9.83
N LYS A 14 8.22 -6.44 8.66
CA LYS A 14 8.90 -6.24 7.37
C LYS A 14 8.06 -5.45 6.37
N ALA A 15 8.70 -4.51 5.68
CA ALA A 15 8.09 -3.77 4.59
C ALA A 15 8.78 -4.04 3.24
N GLU A 16 8.04 -3.77 2.16
CA GLU A 16 8.52 -3.90 0.78
C GLU A 16 9.11 -2.60 0.23
N GLY A 17 9.17 -1.55 1.05
CA GLY A 17 9.84 -0.29 0.75
C GLY A 17 10.65 0.22 1.93
N ASP A 18 11.22 1.42 1.78
CA ASP A 18 12.04 2.08 2.80
C ASP A 18 11.98 3.61 2.68
N ALA A 19 12.68 4.31 3.57
CA ALA A 19 12.72 5.78 3.59
C ALA A 19 13.30 6.44 2.32
N LYS A 20 13.99 5.70 1.44
CA LYS A 20 14.55 6.22 0.19
C LYS A 20 13.53 6.22 -0.94
N MET A 21 12.44 5.46 -0.80
CA MET A 21 11.39 5.32 -1.82
C MET A 21 10.31 6.42 -1.78
N LYS A 22 10.65 7.64 -1.34
CA LYS A 22 9.69 8.75 -1.23
C LYS A 22 9.04 9.14 -2.55
N GLU A 23 9.76 9.04 -3.66
CA GLU A 23 9.22 9.34 -4.99
C GLU A 23 8.15 8.33 -5.41
N VAL A 24 8.27 7.08 -4.99
CA VAL A 24 7.36 5.97 -5.36
C VAL A 24 6.22 5.80 -4.35
N LEU A 25 6.49 5.95 -3.05
CA LEU A 25 5.55 5.67 -1.96
C LEU A 25 4.96 6.93 -1.31
N GLY A 26 5.44 8.11 -1.72
CA GLY A 26 5.24 9.34 -0.98
C GLY A 26 5.97 9.37 0.37
N GLY A 27 6.01 10.53 1.02
CA GLY A 27 6.69 10.70 2.30
C GLY A 27 6.09 9.84 3.43
N LYS A 28 4.76 9.67 3.45
CA LYS A 28 4.07 8.85 4.46
C LYS A 28 4.30 7.36 4.24
N GLY A 29 4.13 6.86 3.01
CA GLY A 29 4.32 5.45 2.70
C GLY A 29 5.76 5.00 2.95
N ALA A 30 6.73 5.80 2.51
CA ALA A 30 8.16 5.55 2.77
C ALA A 30 8.48 5.51 4.27
N ASN A 31 7.94 6.45 5.07
CA ASN A 31 8.17 6.45 6.52
C ASN A 31 7.48 5.27 7.22
N LEU A 32 6.26 4.88 6.83
CA LEU A 32 5.58 3.70 7.40
C LEU A 32 6.37 2.41 7.13
N ALA A 33 6.91 2.29 5.92
CA ALA A 33 7.76 1.18 5.54
C ALA A 33 9.06 1.17 6.36
N GLU A 34 9.72 2.33 6.51
CA GLU A 34 10.92 2.47 7.33
C GLU A 34 10.66 2.11 8.80
N MET A 35 9.60 2.66 9.40
CA MET A 35 9.21 2.37 10.79
C MET A 35 8.99 0.87 11.00
N THR A 36 8.35 0.20 10.04
CA THR A 36 8.14 -1.25 10.06
C THR A 36 9.47 -2.00 10.01
N ASN A 37 10.38 -1.62 9.11
CA ASN A 37 11.70 -2.25 8.99
C ASN A 37 12.60 -2.01 10.22
N LEU A 38 12.40 -0.90 10.92
CA LEU A 38 13.05 -0.59 12.21
C LEU A 38 12.46 -1.38 13.38
N GLY A 39 11.41 -2.18 13.16
CA GLY A 39 10.75 -2.97 14.20
C GLY A 39 9.80 -2.16 15.10
N ILE A 40 9.45 -0.94 14.70
CA ILE A 40 8.43 -0.15 15.42
C ILE A 40 7.07 -0.80 15.16
N PRO A 41 6.21 -0.97 16.19
CA PRO A 41 4.90 -1.56 16.02
C PRO A 41 3.98 -0.62 15.24
N VAL A 42 3.95 -0.80 13.93
CA VAL A 42 3.06 -0.12 12.98
C VAL A 42 1.93 -1.08 12.61
N PRO A 43 0.64 -0.66 12.66
CA PRO A 43 -0.45 -1.48 12.13
C PRO A 43 -0.20 -1.84 10.67
N PRO A 44 -0.41 -3.11 10.26
CA PRO A 44 -0.14 -3.55 8.90
C PRO A 44 -1.02 -2.80 7.89
N GLY A 45 -0.51 -2.68 6.67
CA GLY A 45 -1.18 -2.00 5.57
C GLY A 45 -0.36 -2.07 4.29
N PHE A 46 -0.76 -1.28 3.31
CA PHE A 46 -0.02 -1.16 2.05
C PHE A 46 -0.15 0.24 1.46
N THR A 47 0.82 0.60 0.64
CA THR A 47 0.86 1.86 -0.10
C THR A 47 0.65 1.56 -1.58
N VAL A 48 -0.28 2.27 -2.21
CA VAL A 48 -0.41 2.31 -3.67
C VAL A 48 0.56 3.37 -4.20
N SER A 49 1.43 3.00 -5.15
CA SER A 49 2.52 3.86 -5.60
C SER A 49 2.03 5.11 -6.35
N THR A 50 2.88 6.12 -6.40
CA THR A 50 2.67 7.35 -7.18
C THR A 50 2.57 7.06 -8.68
N ASP A 51 3.20 5.99 -9.18
CA ASP A 51 3.09 5.53 -10.57
C ASP A 51 1.64 5.23 -10.96
N VAL A 52 0.84 4.70 -10.03
CA VAL A 52 -0.60 4.46 -10.26
C VAL A 52 -1.35 5.77 -10.47
N CYS A 53 -0.99 6.81 -9.71
CA CYS A 53 -1.59 8.13 -9.87
C CYS A 53 -1.25 8.71 -11.25
N ALA A 54 0.01 8.63 -11.67
CA ALA A 54 0.43 9.06 -13.00
C ALA A 54 -0.33 8.29 -14.10
N ALA A 55 -0.31 6.96 -14.03
CA ALA A 55 -0.99 6.08 -14.99
C ALA A 55 -2.50 6.35 -15.04
N PHE A 56 -3.15 6.65 -13.91
CA PHE A 56 -4.56 7.00 -13.86
C PHE A 56 -4.89 8.25 -14.70
N TYR A 57 -4.07 9.29 -14.59
CA TYR A 57 -4.25 10.52 -15.37
C TYR A 57 -3.92 10.31 -16.85
N GLU A 58 -2.83 9.59 -17.16
CA GLU A 58 -2.46 9.24 -18.53
C GLU A 58 -3.54 8.40 -19.24
N ASN A 59 -4.21 7.51 -18.49
CA ASN A 59 -5.26 6.64 -18.98
C ASN A 59 -6.67 7.27 -18.96
N LYS A 60 -6.76 8.61 -18.93
CA LYS A 60 -8.04 9.36 -18.91
C LYS A 60 -8.93 8.96 -17.72
N HIS A 61 -8.35 8.96 -16.53
CA HIS A 61 -8.99 8.60 -15.27
C HIS A 61 -9.45 7.13 -15.21
N LYS A 62 -8.64 6.23 -15.76
CA LYS A 62 -8.83 4.78 -15.67
C LYS A 62 -7.63 4.13 -15.02
N TYR A 63 -7.86 3.14 -14.17
CA TYR A 63 -6.78 2.42 -13.53
C TYR A 63 -5.96 1.61 -14.55
N PRO A 64 -4.64 1.47 -14.34
CA PRO A 64 -3.82 0.59 -15.17
C PRO A 64 -4.21 -0.88 -14.97
N ASP A 65 -4.03 -1.67 -16.03
CA ASP A 65 -4.32 -3.10 -16.00
C ASP A 65 -3.51 -3.80 -14.90
N GLY A 66 -4.19 -4.69 -14.16
CA GLY A 66 -3.57 -5.48 -13.08
C GLY A 66 -3.54 -4.82 -11.70
N LEU A 67 -3.82 -3.51 -11.59
CA LEU A 67 -3.89 -2.83 -10.29
C LEU A 67 -4.90 -3.48 -9.34
N GLU A 68 -6.12 -3.74 -9.82
CA GLU A 68 -7.18 -4.32 -8.99
C GLU A 68 -6.78 -5.68 -8.41
N ALA A 69 -6.14 -6.53 -9.21
CA ALA A 69 -5.66 -7.83 -8.77
C ALA A 69 -4.56 -7.69 -7.70
N GLU A 70 -3.63 -6.75 -7.89
CA GLU A 70 -2.55 -6.49 -6.93
C GLU A 70 -3.08 -5.93 -5.61
N VAL A 71 -4.04 -5.00 -5.66
CA VAL A 71 -4.71 -4.48 -4.46
C VAL A 71 -5.47 -5.59 -3.73
N ALA A 72 -6.19 -6.46 -4.46
CA ALA A 72 -6.92 -7.58 -3.86
C ALA A 72 -5.97 -8.58 -3.17
N GLU A 73 -4.82 -8.87 -3.77
CA GLU A 73 -3.77 -9.72 -3.17
C GLU A 73 -3.25 -9.13 -1.86
N HIS A 74 -2.95 -7.83 -1.83
CA HIS A 74 -2.44 -7.15 -0.65
C HIS A 74 -3.51 -6.95 0.43
N LEU A 75 -4.77 -6.77 0.04
CA LEU A 75 -5.89 -6.76 0.98
C LEU A 75 -6.07 -8.12 1.65
N ALA A 76 -6.03 -9.22 0.89
CA ALA A 76 -6.09 -10.57 1.46
C ALA A 76 -4.92 -10.83 2.43
N ARG A 77 -3.73 -10.32 2.12
CA ARG A 77 -2.58 -10.36 3.03
C ARG A 77 -2.82 -9.55 4.31
N LEU A 78 -3.41 -8.36 4.19
CA LEU A 78 -3.77 -7.51 5.32
C LEU A 78 -4.81 -8.20 6.23
N GLU A 79 -5.85 -8.77 5.65
CA GLU A 79 -6.87 -9.55 6.36
C GLU A 79 -6.25 -10.70 7.15
N LYS A 80 -5.32 -11.44 6.53
CA LYS A 80 -4.58 -12.52 7.19
C LYS A 80 -3.71 -12.03 8.35
N SER A 81 -2.99 -10.92 8.17
CA SER A 81 -2.14 -10.33 9.23
C SER A 81 -2.96 -9.84 10.41
N MET A 82 -4.14 -9.24 10.14
CA MET A 82 -5.04 -8.74 11.17
C MET A 82 -5.95 -9.80 11.79
N GLY A 83 -6.08 -10.97 11.15
CA GLY A 83 -7.05 -12.01 11.54
C GLY A 83 -8.51 -11.60 11.39
N LYS A 84 -8.80 -10.61 10.52
CA LYS A 84 -10.11 -10.01 10.30
C LYS A 84 -10.41 -9.89 8.82
N LYS A 85 -11.69 -9.71 8.45
CA LYS A 85 -12.10 -9.61 7.05
C LYS A 85 -12.85 -8.32 6.74
N LEU A 86 -12.51 -7.68 5.62
CA LEU A 86 -13.17 -6.46 5.17
C LEU A 86 -14.61 -6.79 4.76
N GLY A 87 -15.57 -6.07 5.36
CA GLY A 87 -17.00 -6.30 5.12
C GLY A 87 -17.61 -7.48 5.89
N ASP A 88 -16.89 -8.10 6.82
CA ASP A 88 -17.47 -9.09 7.73
C ASP A 88 -18.41 -8.40 8.75
N PRO A 89 -19.69 -8.82 8.87
CA PRO A 89 -20.63 -8.19 9.79
C PRO A 89 -20.41 -8.55 11.28
N VAL A 90 -19.60 -9.58 11.57
CA VAL A 90 -19.35 -10.08 12.93
C VAL A 90 -18.00 -9.60 13.47
N ASP A 91 -16.92 -9.70 12.68
CA ASP A 91 -15.59 -9.17 13.06
C ASP A 91 -14.92 -8.41 11.91
N PRO A 92 -15.35 -7.16 11.65
CA PRO A 92 -14.92 -6.39 10.49
C PRO A 92 -13.46 -5.94 10.60
N LEU A 93 -12.71 -6.09 9.51
CA LEU A 93 -11.53 -5.28 9.26
C LEU A 93 -11.98 -3.87 8.84
N LEU A 94 -11.49 -2.85 9.54
CA LEU A 94 -11.67 -1.45 9.17
C LEU A 94 -10.34 -0.88 8.69
N VAL A 95 -10.38 -0.04 7.66
CA VAL A 95 -9.19 0.55 7.05
C VAL A 95 -9.26 2.07 7.08
N SER A 96 -8.09 2.71 7.13
CA SER A 96 -7.96 4.15 6.90
C SER A 96 -7.28 4.38 5.56
N VAL A 97 -7.86 5.24 4.72
CA VAL A 97 -7.29 5.61 3.43
C VAL A 97 -6.74 7.03 3.55
N ARG A 98 -5.44 7.21 3.31
CA ARG A 98 -4.73 8.48 3.52
C ARG A 98 -3.86 8.79 2.32
N SER A 99 -3.95 10.00 1.79
CA SER A 99 -3.06 10.48 0.73
C SER A 99 -1.65 10.75 1.27
N GLY A 100 -0.65 10.58 0.40
CA GLY A 100 0.75 10.91 0.68
C GLY A 100 1.53 11.14 -0.62
N ALA A 101 1.86 12.40 -0.90
CA ALA A 101 2.77 12.76 -2.00
C ALA A 101 4.24 12.71 -1.55
N ALA A 102 5.18 12.80 -2.49
CA ALA A 102 6.61 12.86 -2.20
C ALA A 102 6.98 14.09 -1.35
N GLN A 103 6.29 15.22 -1.58
CA GLN A 103 6.44 16.48 -0.86
C GLN A 103 5.06 17.06 -0.49
N SER A 104 5.02 17.97 0.48
CA SER A 104 3.81 18.67 0.93
C SER A 104 3.57 19.96 0.17
#